data_AF-A0AAW2G054-F1
#
_entry.id   AF-A0AAW2G054-F1
#
_cell.length_a   1.000
_cell.length_b   1.000
_cell.length_c   1.000
_cell.angle_alpha   90.00
_cell.angle_beta   90.00
_cell.angle_gamma   90.00
#
_symmetry.space_group_name_H-M   'P 1'
#
loop_
_entity.id
_entity.type
_entity.pdbx_description
1 polymer ?
#
loop_
_entity_poly.entity_id
_entity_poly.type
_entity_poly.pdbx_seq_one_letter_code
_entity_poly.pdbx_strand_id
1 'polypeptide(L)'
;MKPKIGVHWNPLINTAKSCDSSVSTTSGKLTCCKKNDVVNKSRETCEDFLQSWKVTVDSEKFIYVWNRRNDLQSHIFRTEIPATFLANFASVCLEHLSKVDDITSIIELLDILRTCNRFDLAMCFMTKDEKSTFEQLFQQLQKKSDKSSESKIKSLIIKYIVS
;
A
#
# COMPACT_ATOMS: atom_id res chain seq x y z
N MET A 1 -35.87 30.98 -19.17
CA MET A 1 -34.67 30.35 -19.77
C MET A 1 -33.55 30.30 -18.73
N LYS A 2 -32.77 29.22 -18.76
CA LYS A 2 -31.77 28.74 -17.78
C LYS A 2 -30.51 29.64 -17.68
N PRO A 3 -29.71 29.52 -16.59
CA PRO A 3 -28.76 30.54 -16.18
C PRO A 3 -27.41 30.50 -16.92
N LYS A 4 -26.80 31.68 -17.03
CA LYS A 4 -25.37 31.89 -17.35
C LYS A 4 -24.53 31.54 -16.11
N ILE A 5 -23.42 30.85 -16.30
CA ILE A 5 -22.10 31.04 -15.65
C ILE A 5 -21.23 29.88 -16.14
N GLY A 6 -20.47 30.14 -17.21
CA GLY A 6 -19.34 29.30 -17.59
C GLY A 6 -18.15 29.71 -16.73
N VAL A 7 -17.73 28.84 -15.82
CA VAL A 7 -16.48 29.03 -15.08
C VAL A 7 -15.34 28.62 -15.99
N HIS A 8 -14.74 29.61 -16.65
CA HIS A 8 -13.51 29.46 -17.41
C HIS A 8 -12.32 29.55 -16.45
N TRP A 9 -11.63 28.44 -16.24
CA TRP A 9 -10.36 28.43 -15.51
C TRP A 9 -9.26 28.97 -16.41
N ASN A 10 -8.73 30.15 -16.10
CA ASN A 10 -7.50 30.68 -16.70
C ASN A 10 -6.30 30.28 -15.83
N PRO A 11 -5.34 29.50 -16.35
CA PRO A 11 -4.04 29.35 -15.71
C PRO A 11 -3.18 30.59 -16.02
N LEU A 12 -2.83 31.35 -14.99
CA LEU A 12 -1.85 32.43 -15.08
C LEU A 12 -0.47 31.83 -15.30
N ILE A 13 -0.07 31.71 -16.57
CA ILE A 13 1.32 31.49 -16.97
C ILE A 13 2.05 32.81 -16.74
N ASN A 14 2.88 32.88 -15.70
CA ASN A 14 3.76 34.03 -15.47
C ASN A 14 4.89 34.00 -16.50
N THR A 15 4.72 34.73 -17.61
CA THR A 15 5.76 35.03 -18.59
C THR A 15 6.60 36.19 -18.07
N ALA A 16 7.64 35.89 -17.30
CA ALA A 16 8.74 36.84 -17.10
C ALA A 16 9.75 36.68 -18.25
N LYS A 17 9.98 37.80 -18.94
CA LYS A 17 10.81 37.94 -20.14
C LYS A 17 12.26 37.46 -19.97
N SER A 18 12.75 36.91 -21.08
CA SER A 18 14.14 36.73 -21.52
C SER A 18 15.16 37.74 -20.96
N CYS A 19 16.31 37.21 -20.54
CA CYS A 19 17.63 37.78 -20.80
C CYS A 19 18.57 36.63 -21.18
N ASP A 20 19.08 36.66 -22.41
CA ASP A 20 20.18 35.84 -22.88
C ASP A 20 21.49 36.23 -22.16
N SER A 21 22.30 35.22 -21.83
CA SER A 21 23.71 35.10 -22.23
C SER A 21 24.58 34.42 -21.14
N SER A 22 25.06 33.23 -21.50
CA SER A 22 26.47 32.79 -21.38
C SER A 22 27.06 32.34 -20.03
N VAL A 23 27.59 31.10 -20.11
CA VAL A 23 28.73 30.48 -19.40
C VAL A 23 28.49 29.64 -18.13
N SER A 24 28.85 28.38 -18.36
CA SER A 24 29.14 27.24 -17.51
C SER A 24 29.91 27.45 -16.20
N THR A 25 29.60 26.53 -15.27
CA THR A 25 30.46 25.91 -14.25
C THR A 25 31.11 26.83 -13.21
N THR A 26 30.66 26.71 -11.96
CA THR A 26 31.57 26.50 -10.82
C THR A 26 30.86 25.88 -9.61
N SER A 27 31.57 24.92 -9.04
CA SER A 27 31.27 24.13 -7.85
C SER A 27 31.06 25.00 -6.61
N GLY A 28 29.87 24.91 -6.01
CA GLY A 28 29.52 25.53 -4.74
C GLY A 28 29.57 24.51 -3.60
N LYS A 29 30.75 24.39 -2.99
CA LYS A 29 31.01 23.69 -1.73
C LYS A 29 30.12 24.25 -0.62
N LEU A 30 29.11 23.50 -0.17
CA LEU A 30 28.43 23.75 1.11
C LEU A 30 28.89 22.70 2.12
N THR A 31 29.63 23.21 3.09
CA THR A 31 30.15 22.55 4.28
C THR A 31 29.07 21.76 5.02
N CYS A 32 29.32 20.45 5.12
CA CYS A 32 28.61 19.51 5.96
C CYS A 32 28.69 19.94 7.43
N CYS A 33 27.57 20.41 7.98
CA CYS A 33 27.41 20.53 9.42
C CYS A 33 27.21 19.12 9.98
N LYS A 34 28.28 18.52 10.52
CA LYS A 34 28.19 17.35 11.40
C LYS A 34 27.39 17.75 12.64
N LYS A 35 26.08 17.51 12.61
CA LYS A 35 25.31 17.29 13.83
C LYS A 35 25.34 15.78 14.08
N ASN A 36 25.72 15.43 15.29
CA ASN A 36 25.66 14.07 15.80
C ASN A 36 24.18 13.67 15.88
N ASP A 37 23.62 13.17 14.78
CA ASP A 37 22.32 12.54 14.81
C ASP A 37 22.49 11.18 15.48
N VAL A 38 22.05 11.12 16.74
CA VAL A 38 21.47 9.91 17.30
C VAL A 38 20.59 9.33 16.19
N VAL A 39 20.97 8.18 15.64
CA VAL A 39 20.25 7.51 14.56
C VAL A 39 18.88 7.11 15.11
N ASN A 40 17.95 8.06 15.09
CA ASN A 40 16.55 7.78 14.97
C ASN A 40 16.45 7.04 13.65
N LYS A 41 16.41 5.70 13.68
CA LYS A 41 15.99 4.92 12.53
C LYS A 41 14.67 5.52 12.08
N SER A 42 14.69 6.27 10.98
CA SER A 42 13.48 6.82 10.39
C SER A 42 12.52 5.67 10.19
N ARG A 43 11.31 5.77 10.75
CA ARG A 43 10.27 4.76 10.50
C ARG A 43 10.02 4.72 9.00
N GLU A 44 9.92 3.51 8.46
CA GLU A 44 9.71 3.27 7.03
C GLU A 44 8.41 3.95 6.59
N THR A 45 8.48 4.72 5.49
CA THR A 45 7.29 5.36 4.90
C THR A 45 6.52 4.39 4.01
N CYS A 46 5.32 4.79 3.56
CA CYS A 46 4.56 4.01 2.58
C CYS A 46 5.39 3.81 1.30
N GLU A 47 6.03 4.88 0.83
CA GLU A 47 6.83 4.90 -0.39
C GLU A 47 8.05 3.97 -0.28
N ASP A 48 8.77 4.05 0.85
CA ASP A 48 9.91 3.16 1.14
C ASP A 48 9.45 1.70 1.15
N PHE A 49 8.37 1.42 1.86
CA PHE A 49 7.79 0.08 1.95
C PHE A 49 7.43 -0.48 0.57
N LEU A 50 6.77 0.32 -0.28
CA LEU A 50 6.36 -0.10 -1.61
C LEU A 50 7.54 -0.26 -2.57
N GLN A 51 8.58 0.56 -2.43
CA GLN A 51 9.81 0.41 -3.21
C GLN A 51 10.51 -0.89 -2.85
N SER A 52 10.66 -1.17 -1.57
CA SER A 52 11.22 -2.43 -1.09
C SER A 52 10.35 -3.64 -1.46
N TRP A 53 9.02 -3.52 -1.39
CA TRP A 53 8.08 -4.56 -1.85
C TRP A 53 8.30 -4.96 -3.31
N LYS A 54 8.51 -3.98 -4.20
CA LYS A 54 8.72 -4.23 -5.63
C LYS A 54 9.98 -5.02 -5.94
N VAL A 55 11.03 -4.85 -5.13
CA VAL A 55 12.33 -5.53 -5.34
C VAL A 55 12.51 -6.76 -4.44
N THR A 56 11.58 -7.00 -3.51
CA THR A 56 11.59 -8.19 -2.66
C THR A 56 11.28 -9.42 -3.51
N VAL A 57 12.08 -10.48 -3.33
CA VAL A 57 11.88 -11.76 -4.02
C VAL A 57 10.53 -12.35 -3.62
N ASP A 58 9.79 -12.93 -4.56
CA ASP A 58 8.43 -13.42 -4.33
C ASP A 58 8.32 -14.39 -3.14
N SER A 59 9.32 -15.26 -2.95
CA SER A 59 9.38 -16.20 -1.82
C SER A 59 9.49 -15.54 -0.45
N GLU A 60 9.97 -14.30 -0.38
CA GLU A 60 10.21 -13.56 0.86
C GLU A 60 9.13 -12.51 1.14
N LYS A 61 8.29 -12.18 0.15
CA LYS A 61 7.27 -11.13 0.25
C LYS A 61 6.32 -11.30 1.43
N PHE A 62 5.87 -12.53 1.71
CA PHE A 62 5.00 -12.77 2.85
C PHE A 62 5.70 -12.41 4.18
N ILE A 63 6.92 -12.90 4.37
CA ILE A 63 7.74 -12.65 5.57
C ILE A 63 8.04 -11.15 5.69
N TYR A 64 8.32 -10.49 4.57
CA TYR A 64 8.56 -9.05 4.51
C TYR A 64 7.40 -8.23 5.09
N VAL A 65 6.14 -8.58 4.75
CA VAL A 65 4.94 -7.92 5.29
C VAL A 65 4.72 -8.32 6.74
N TRP A 66 4.86 -9.61 7.07
CA TRP A 66 4.68 -10.14 8.42
C TRP A 66 5.57 -9.44 9.45
N ASN A 67 6.84 -9.19 9.11
CA ASN A 67 7.79 -8.52 9.97
C ASN A 67 7.44 -7.06 10.27
N ARG A 68 6.54 -6.46 9.47
CA ARG A 68 6.09 -5.07 9.59
C ARG A 68 4.65 -4.94 10.06
N ARG A 69 3.99 -6.05 10.41
CA ARG A 69 2.54 -6.09 10.73
C ARG A 69 2.10 -5.03 11.76
N ASN A 70 2.94 -4.73 12.75
CA ASN A 70 2.65 -3.74 13.79
C ASN A 70 2.70 -2.28 13.29
N ASP A 71 3.42 -2.04 12.20
CA ASP A 71 3.62 -0.71 11.61
C ASP A 71 2.71 -0.45 10.40
N LEU A 72 2.05 -1.49 9.86
CA LEU A 72 1.18 -1.40 8.69
C LEU A 72 0.09 -0.35 8.87
N GLN A 73 -0.69 -0.43 9.95
CA GLN A 73 -1.81 0.49 10.19
C GLN A 73 -1.33 1.88 10.65
N SER A 74 -0.35 1.90 11.55
CA SER A 74 0.02 3.11 12.29
C SER A 74 0.99 4.03 11.51
N HIS A 75 1.81 3.47 10.63
CA HIS A 75 2.88 4.19 9.94
C HIS A 75 2.83 4.03 8.43
N ILE A 76 2.89 2.79 7.93
CA ILE A 76 3.07 2.50 6.51
C ILE A 76 1.81 2.90 5.72
N PHE A 77 0.66 2.33 6.04
CA PHE A 77 -0.63 2.64 5.42
C PHE A 77 -1.46 3.60 6.26
N ARG A 78 -0.79 4.58 6.88
CA ARG A 78 -1.44 5.60 7.70
C ARG A 78 -2.44 6.43 6.87
N THR A 79 -2.14 6.70 5.61
CA THR A 79 -3.03 7.50 4.75
C THR A 79 -4.00 6.61 3.99
N GLU A 80 -3.46 5.64 3.25
CA GLU A 80 -4.22 4.67 2.45
C GLU A 80 -3.38 3.44 2.12
N ILE A 81 -4.06 2.34 1.81
CA ILE A 81 -3.45 1.18 1.17
C ILE A 81 -3.55 1.34 -0.35
N PRO A 82 -2.43 1.25 -1.10
CA PRO A 82 -2.51 1.17 -2.56
C PRO A 82 -3.22 -0.11 -3.01
N ALA A 83 -4.24 0.03 -3.87
CA ALA A 83 -5.00 -1.11 -4.38
C ALA A 83 -4.11 -2.15 -5.10
N THR A 84 -3.10 -1.68 -5.84
CA THR A 84 -2.13 -2.54 -6.54
C THR A 84 -1.29 -3.38 -5.58
N PHE A 85 -0.91 -2.83 -4.42
CA PHE A 85 -0.24 -3.60 -3.37
C PHE A 85 -1.19 -4.66 -2.82
N LEU A 86 -2.41 -4.26 -2.46
CA LEU A 86 -3.38 -5.16 -1.84
C LEU A 86 -3.78 -6.33 -2.76
N ALA A 87 -3.90 -6.07 -4.07
CA ALA A 87 -4.12 -7.10 -5.08
C ALA A 87 -2.94 -8.07 -5.17
N ASN A 88 -1.71 -7.56 -5.26
CA ASN A 88 -0.52 -8.40 -5.30
C ASN A 88 -0.35 -9.22 -4.01
N PHE A 89 -0.71 -8.63 -2.86
CA PHE A 89 -0.66 -9.30 -1.57
C PHE A 89 -1.61 -10.50 -1.48
N ALA A 90 -2.78 -10.45 -2.12
CA ALA A 90 -3.69 -11.60 -2.18
C ALA A 90 -3.03 -12.82 -2.85
N SER A 91 -2.34 -12.61 -3.97
CA SER A 91 -1.58 -13.66 -4.67
C SER A 91 -0.44 -14.20 -3.81
N VAL A 92 0.28 -13.33 -3.10
CA VAL A 92 1.33 -13.74 -2.16
C VAL A 92 0.77 -14.59 -1.02
N CYS A 93 -0.42 -14.28 -0.50
CA CYS A 93 -1.08 -15.11 0.51
C CYS A 93 -1.46 -16.50 -0.03
N LEU A 94 -1.99 -16.56 -1.26
CA LEU A 94 -2.30 -17.83 -1.92
C LEU A 94 -1.05 -18.70 -2.11
N GLU A 95 0.05 -18.09 -2.57
CA GLU A 95 1.33 -18.79 -2.70
C GLU A 95 1.83 -19.28 -1.33
N HIS A 96 1.72 -18.45 -0.28
CA HIS A 96 2.12 -18.85 1.07
C HIS A 96 1.29 -20.04 1.60
N LEU A 97 -0.04 -20.04 1.37
CA LEU A 97 -0.93 -21.15 1.74
C LEU A 97 -0.60 -22.46 1.04
N SER A 98 -0.02 -22.41 -0.16
CA SER A 98 0.40 -23.62 -0.88
C SER A 98 1.59 -24.32 -0.21
N LYS A 99 2.37 -23.58 0.58
CA LYS A 99 3.60 -24.05 1.24
C LYS A 99 3.41 -24.35 2.72
N VAL A 100 2.41 -23.73 3.36
CA VAL A 100 2.19 -23.76 4.81
C VAL A 100 0.74 -24.10 5.12
N ASP A 101 0.51 -24.90 6.16
CA ASP A 101 -0.83 -25.28 6.63
C ASP A 101 -1.42 -24.34 7.66
N ASP A 102 -0.57 -23.65 8.43
CA ASP A 102 -1.03 -22.62 9.36
C ASP A 102 -1.52 -21.38 8.60
N ILE A 103 -2.80 -21.06 8.81
CA ILE A 103 -3.49 -19.93 8.20
C ILE A 103 -3.55 -18.70 9.13
N THR A 104 -3.10 -18.84 10.39
CA THR A 104 -3.26 -17.83 11.43
C THR A 104 -2.60 -16.50 11.04
N SER A 105 -1.38 -16.57 10.51
CA SER A 105 -0.61 -15.38 10.10
C SER A 105 -1.29 -14.62 8.96
N ILE A 106 -1.94 -15.32 8.03
CA ILE A 106 -2.68 -14.70 6.92
C ILE A 106 -3.92 -14.01 7.46
N ILE A 107 -4.70 -14.70 8.32
CA ILE A 107 -5.90 -14.12 8.94
C ILE A 107 -5.54 -12.86 9.71
N GLU A 108 -4.45 -12.87 10.49
CA GLU A 108 -3.98 -11.71 11.23
C GLU A 108 -3.60 -10.54 10.31
N LEU A 109 -2.85 -10.80 9.23
CA LEU A 109 -2.49 -9.75 8.28
C LEU A 109 -3.71 -9.16 7.56
N LEU A 110 -4.66 -9.99 7.14
CA LEU A 110 -5.92 -9.51 6.56
C LEU A 110 -6.73 -8.71 7.59
N ASP A 111 -6.71 -9.11 8.86
CA ASP A 111 -7.37 -8.36 9.94
C ASP A 111 -6.75 -6.99 10.14
N ILE A 112 -5.42 -6.90 10.09
CA ILE A 112 -4.70 -5.62 10.19
C ILE A 112 -5.03 -4.74 8.99
N LEU A 113 -4.93 -5.28 7.77
CA LEU A 113 -5.14 -4.52 6.54
C LEU A 113 -6.56 -3.94 6.44
N ARG A 114 -7.60 -4.68 6.86
CA ARG A 114 -8.97 -4.14 6.88
C ARG A 114 -9.15 -2.93 7.81
N THR A 115 -8.25 -2.74 8.77
CA THR A 115 -8.29 -1.62 9.72
C THR A 115 -7.42 -0.42 9.29
N CYS A 116 -6.65 -0.55 8.21
CA CYS A 116 -5.90 0.56 7.65
C CYS A 116 -6.85 1.60 7.05
N ASN A 117 -6.37 2.85 7.02
CA ASN A 117 -7.18 3.94 6.50
C ASN A 117 -7.52 3.75 5.03
N ARG A 118 -8.73 4.16 4.65
CA ARG A 118 -9.25 4.08 3.26
C ARG A 118 -9.19 2.68 2.64
N PHE A 119 -9.21 1.62 3.46
CA PHE A 119 -9.28 0.24 2.98
C PHE A 119 -10.43 0.03 1.98
N ASP A 120 -11.64 0.52 2.30
CA ASP A 120 -12.82 0.37 1.43
C ASP A 120 -12.63 1.05 0.06
N LEU A 121 -11.92 2.18 0.04
CA LEU A 121 -11.57 2.86 -1.21
C LEU A 121 -10.57 2.05 -2.03
N ALA A 122 -9.58 1.41 -1.37
CA ALA A 122 -8.66 0.49 -2.04
C ALA A 122 -9.40 -0.68 -2.68
N MET A 123 -10.41 -1.25 -1.99
CA MET A 123 -11.27 -2.30 -2.54
C MET A 123 -12.13 -1.83 -3.71
N CYS A 124 -12.60 -0.58 -3.71
CA CYS A 124 -13.34 0.00 -4.83
C CYS A 124 -12.49 0.15 -6.11
N PHE A 125 -11.18 0.35 -5.98
CA PHE A 125 -10.26 0.48 -7.11
C PHE A 125 -9.77 -0.86 -7.67
N MET A 126 -10.12 -1.98 -7.06
CA MET A 126 -9.77 -3.30 -7.57
C MET A 126 -10.62 -3.69 -8.77
N THR A 127 -9.96 -4.29 -9.75
CA THR A 127 -10.60 -4.96 -10.88
C THR A 127 -11.32 -6.22 -10.43
N LYS A 128 -12.21 -6.74 -11.29
CA LYS A 128 -12.94 -7.99 -11.02
C LYS A 128 -11.98 -9.18 -10.82
N ASP A 129 -10.90 -9.24 -11.58
CA ASP A 129 -9.92 -10.34 -11.51
C ASP A 129 -9.11 -10.28 -10.20
N GLU A 130 -8.74 -9.09 -9.76
CA GLU A 130 -8.07 -8.89 -8.46
C GLU A 130 -9.01 -9.26 -7.29
N LYS A 131 -10.29 -8.87 -7.36
CA LYS A 131 -11.30 -9.31 -6.37
C LYS A 131 -11.49 -10.83 -6.39
N SER A 132 -11.48 -11.47 -7.57
CA SER A 132 -11.56 -12.93 -7.67
C SER A 132 -10.37 -13.63 -7.02
N THR A 133 -9.19 -13.00 -6.99
CA THR A 133 -8.03 -13.53 -6.28
C THR A 133 -8.29 -13.60 -4.76
N PHE A 134 -8.96 -12.58 -4.20
CA PHE A 134 -9.42 -12.63 -2.80
C PHE A 134 -10.49 -13.70 -2.58
N GLU A 135 -11.44 -13.87 -3.49
CA GLU A 135 -12.44 -14.94 -3.39
C GLU A 135 -11.77 -16.32 -3.32
N GLN A 136 -10.79 -16.56 -4.19
CA GLN A 136 -10.00 -17.79 -4.17
C GLN A 136 -9.23 -17.95 -2.86
N LEU A 137 -8.60 -16.89 -2.38
CA LEU A 137 -7.90 -16.87 -1.09
C LEU A 137 -8.85 -17.29 0.05
N PHE A 138 -10.02 -16.69 0.14
CA PHE A 138 -10.98 -16.99 1.19
C PHE A 138 -11.55 -18.41 1.08
N GLN A 139 -11.78 -18.92 -0.13
CA GLN A 139 -12.18 -20.32 -0.32
C GLN A 139 -11.11 -21.29 0.19
N GLN A 140 -9.82 -21.00 -0.04
CA GLN A 140 -8.73 -21.83 0.47
C GLN A 140 -8.60 -21.73 2.00
N LEU A 141 -8.74 -20.53 2.55
CA LEU A 141 -8.76 -20.32 4.01
C LEU A 141 -9.89 -21.10 4.67
N GLN A 142 -11.10 -21.08 4.11
CA GLN A 142 -12.24 -21.85 4.64
C GLN A 142 -11.96 -23.36 4.64
N LYS A 143 -11.33 -23.90 3.59
CA LYS A 143 -10.98 -25.34 3.52
C LYS A 143 -9.98 -25.76 4.58
N LYS A 144 -9.03 -24.89 4.94
CA LYS A 144 -8.02 -25.13 5.98
C LYS A 144 -8.46 -24.65 7.37
N SER A 145 -9.64 -24.03 7.49
CA SER A 145 -10.09 -23.43 8.75
C SER A 145 -10.57 -24.44 9.76
N ASP A 146 -10.27 -24.16 11.02
CA ASP A 146 -10.89 -24.81 12.17
C ASP A 146 -12.15 -24.03 12.62
N LYS A 147 -12.92 -24.62 13.54
CA LYS A 147 -14.14 -23.99 14.07
C LYS A 147 -13.89 -22.61 14.72
N SER A 148 -12.67 -22.38 15.23
CA SER A 148 -12.29 -21.14 15.89
C SER A 148 -12.08 -19.99 14.88
N SER A 149 -11.42 -20.27 13.75
CA SER A 149 -11.10 -19.30 12.71
C SER A 149 -12.25 -19.04 11.73
N GLU A 150 -13.21 -19.95 11.59
CA GLU A 150 -14.31 -19.84 10.63
C GLU A 150 -15.11 -18.52 10.76
N SER A 151 -15.41 -18.10 11.99
CA SER A 151 -16.14 -16.84 12.25
C SER A 151 -15.36 -15.60 11.81
N LYS A 152 -14.05 -15.58 12.06
CA LYS A 152 -13.15 -14.51 11.64
C LYS A 152 -13.04 -14.45 10.12
N ILE A 153 -12.90 -15.60 9.46
CA ILE A 153 -12.85 -15.69 7.99
C ILE A 153 -14.15 -15.17 7.38
N LYS A 154 -15.32 -15.53 7.92
CA LYS A 154 -16.61 -14.99 7.45
C LYS A 154 -16.68 -13.47 7.57
N SER A 155 -16.21 -12.91 8.70
CA SER A 155 -16.13 -11.45 8.87
C SER A 155 -15.21 -10.79 7.85
N LEU A 156 -14.06 -11.40 7.55
CA LEU A 156 -13.14 -10.90 6.52
C LEU A 156 -13.77 -10.98 5.11
N ILE A 157 -14.44 -12.08 4.76
CA ILE A 157 -15.11 -12.22 3.47
C ILE A 157 -16.12 -11.09 3.24
N ILE A 158 -16.95 -10.79 4.23
CA ILE A 158 -17.92 -9.69 4.15
C ILE A 158 -17.19 -8.37 3.85
N LYS A 159 -16.07 -8.11 4.54
CA LYS A 159 -15.34 -6.87 4.39
C LYS A 159 -14.60 -6.73 3.06
N TYR A 160 -14.04 -7.82 2.52
CA TYR A 160 -13.23 -7.78 1.30
C TYR A 160 -14.04 -7.99 0.01
N ILE A 161 -15.13 -8.76 0.04
CA ILE A 161 -15.86 -9.13 -1.19
C ILE A 161 -17.11 -8.29 -1.39
N VAL A 162 -17.83 -7.96 -0.31
CA VAL A 162 -19.13 -7.28 -0.39
C VAL A 162 -18.99 -5.75 -0.42
N SER A 163 -17.77 -5.25 -0.20
CA SER A 163 -17.48 -3.82 -0.09
C SER A 163 -17.08 -3.12 -1.39
#